data_AF-A0A183UPI9-F1
#
_entry.id   AF-A0A183UPI9-F1
#
_cell.length_a   1.000
_cell.length_b   1.000
_cell.length_c   1.000
_cell.angle_alpha   90.00
_cell.angle_beta   90.00
_cell.angle_gamma   90.00
#
_symmetry.space_group_name_H-M   'P 1'
#
loop_
_entity.id
_entity.type
_entity.pdbx_description
1 polymer ?
#
loop_
_entity_poly.entity_id
_entity_poly.type
_entity_poly.pdbx_seq_one_letter_code
_entity_poly.pdbx_strand_id
1 'polypeptide(L)'
;MFCELIDDRVPFVDAFILQECCRYVYGWDGYVRSLHQRKRSDEPHIFSCYASTSKAKEDSLPSGYRKTPPFAFFLKENYAKKDGVKVTEAMVELKNRWNSLSAIEKKVGHWQQLHLLLSADRAAQTNMHMHLYLIQKYFDESAAELKEKKAKFDALGVEEKQRLREESERNREKRVRRRIRAEKAAKREESHRPVRPPSAYNLYIKEKMGMAQRTPEQQRLKFKEFAAAWKTLPEKEKQVSSFKYILRSIEENSIT
;
A
#
# COMPACT_ATOMS: atom_id res chain seq x y z
N MET A 1 26.91 -56.68 20.39
CA MET A 1 28.35 -56.38 20.59
C MET A 1 28.72 -55.24 19.65
N PHE A 2 29.63 -54.37 20.08
CA PHE A 2 29.92 -53.02 19.58
C PHE A 2 28.97 -51.91 20.06
N CYS A 3 29.05 -51.64 21.37
CA CYS A 3 29.08 -50.28 21.88
C CYS A 3 30.55 -49.98 22.22
N GLU A 4 31.09 -48.84 21.79
CA GLU A 4 32.06 -48.00 22.53
C GLU A 4 32.66 -46.91 21.64
N LEU A 5 32.97 -45.78 22.29
CA LEU A 5 33.70 -44.57 21.84
C LEU A 5 32.89 -43.47 21.12
N ILE A 6 32.26 -42.62 21.93
CA ILE A 6 32.05 -41.19 21.60
C ILE A 6 32.98 -40.41 22.51
N ASP A 7 33.95 -39.71 21.91
CA ASP A 7 34.83 -38.75 22.56
C ASP A 7 34.14 -37.38 22.67
N ASP A 8 34.03 -36.89 23.89
CA ASP A 8 33.54 -35.55 24.24
C ASP A 8 34.62 -34.50 23.95
N ARG A 9 34.59 -33.85 22.77
CA ARG A 9 35.27 -32.56 22.53
C ARG A 9 34.93 -31.95 21.16
N VAL A 10 33.75 -31.33 21.03
CA VAL A 10 33.51 -30.30 20.00
C VAL A 10 32.65 -29.17 20.59
N PRO A 11 33.05 -27.89 20.44
CA PRO A 11 32.35 -26.78 21.05
C PRO A 11 30.99 -26.48 20.39
N PHE A 12 30.11 -26.06 21.28
CA PHE A 12 28.74 -25.60 21.15
C PHE A 12 28.55 -24.45 20.15
N VAL A 13 28.63 -24.72 18.84
CA VAL A 13 28.13 -23.84 17.79
C VAL A 13 27.65 -24.71 16.65
N ASP A 14 26.34 -24.97 16.58
CA ASP A 14 25.55 -25.35 15.37
C ASP A 14 24.24 -26.09 15.71
N ALA A 15 23.51 -25.62 16.72
CA ALA A 15 22.15 -26.08 16.99
C ALA A 15 21.06 -25.28 16.24
N PHE A 16 21.41 -24.28 15.44
CA PHE A 16 20.44 -23.41 14.75
C PHE A 16 20.19 -23.77 13.28
N ILE A 17 21.04 -24.60 12.67
CA ILE A 17 20.91 -24.95 11.23
C ILE A 17 20.04 -26.19 11.01
N LEU A 18 19.78 -27.01 12.03
CA LEU A 18 18.90 -28.18 11.90
C LEU A 18 17.40 -27.89 12.09
N GLN A 19 17.00 -26.64 12.37
CA GLN A 19 15.58 -26.28 12.48
C GLN A 19 14.96 -25.78 11.16
N GLU A 20 15.76 -25.43 10.15
CA GLU A 20 15.24 -25.03 8.83
C GLU A 20 15.15 -26.18 7.81
N CYS A 21 15.79 -27.33 8.04
CA CYS A 21 15.70 -28.48 7.13
C CYS A 21 14.37 -29.26 7.25
N CYS A 22 13.63 -29.17 8.36
CA CYS A 22 12.34 -29.87 8.50
C CYS A 22 11.16 -29.16 7.83
N ARG A 23 11.34 -27.96 7.27
CA ARG A 23 10.23 -27.19 6.66
C ARG A 23 10.01 -27.49 5.17
N TYR A 24 10.86 -28.30 4.55
CA TYR A 24 10.84 -28.53 3.10
C TYR A 24 10.43 -29.95 2.66
N VAL A 25 10.12 -30.85 3.59
CA VAL A 25 9.86 -32.28 3.25
C VAL A 25 8.43 -32.74 3.56
N TYR A 26 7.62 -31.98 4.31
CA TYR A 26 6.20 -32.34 4.53
C TYR A 26 5.25 -31.25 4.03
N GLY A 27 4.49 -31.63 3.00
CA GLY A 27 3.49 -30.83 2.33
C GLY A 27 2.41 -30.25 3.25
N TRP A 28 1.95 -29.07 2.87
CA TRP A 28 1.01 -28.23 3.59
C TRP A 28 -0.47 -28.58 3.30
N ASP A 29 -0.82 -29.87 3.25
CA ASP A 29 -2.17 -30.34 2.88
C ASP A 29 -2.94 -31.05 4.01
N GLY A 30 -2.62 -30.74 5.27
CA GLY A 30 -3.19 -31.49 6.40
C GLY A 30 -3.44 -30.70 7.68
N TYR A 31 -3.95 -29.47 7.63
CA TYR A 31 -4.30 -28.75 8.87
C TYR A 31 -5.53 -27.84 8.76
N VAL A 32 -6.65 -28.35 8.21
CA VAL A 32 -7.97 -27.66 8.30
C VAL A 32 -9.11 -28.62 8.71
N ARG A 33 -8.84 -29.83 9.19
CA ARG A 33 -9.88 -30.73 9.74
C ARG A 33 -9.47 -31.39 11.05
N SER A 34 -9.41 -30.62 12.14
CA SER A 34 -9.65 -31.16 13.49
C SER A 34 -9.88 -30.04 14.51
N LEU A 35 -10.96 -29.27 14.33
CA LEU A 35 -11.47 -28.35 15.36
C LEU A 35 -12.96 -28.57 15.56
N HIS A 36 -13.36 -29.83 15.73
CA HIS A 36 -14.62 -30.18 16.37
C HIS A 36 -14.35 -31.39 17.28
N GLN A 37 -14.68 -31.22 18.57
CA GLN A 37 -14.60 -32.18 19.68
C GLN A 37 -13.29 -32.24 20.47
N ARG A 38 -13.07 -31.25 21.35
CA ARG A 38 -12.73 -31.56 22.75
C ARG A 38 -13.56 -30.69 23.69
N LYS A 39 -14.47 -31.37 24.39
CA LYS A 39 -15.21 -30.88 25.55
C LYS A 39 -14.27 -30.80 26.75
N ARG A 40 -14.48 -29.75 27.56
CA ARG A 40 -14.31 -29.66 29.03
C ARG A 40 -13.05 -30.30 29.64
N SER A 41 -12.11 -29.43 29.96
CA SER A 41 -11.35 -29.50 31.22
C SER A 41 -11.13 -28.07 31.69
N ASP A 42 -11.76 -27.73 32.81
CA ASP A 42 -11.66 -26.45 33.51
C ASP A 42 -10.29 -26.36 34.21
N GLU A 43 -9.25 -26.03 33.44
CA GLU A 43 -7.99 -25.53 34.01
C GLU A 43 -7.74 -24.10 33.51
N PRO A 44 -7.52 -23.12 34.41
CA PRO A 44 -7.14 -21.78 34.03
C PRO A 44 -5.69 -21.81 33.54
N HIS A 45 -5.49 -22.15 32.26
CA HIS A 45 -4.24 -21.85 31.58
C HIS A 45 -4.09 -20.32 31.57
N ILE A 46 -3.29 -19.82 32.51
CA ILE A 46 -2.70 -18.49 32.46
C ILE A 46 -1.84 -18.48 31.21
N PHE A 47 -2.45 -18.10 30.09
CA PHE A 47 -1.77 -17.75 28.87
C PHE A 47 -0.96 -16.50 29.21
N SER A 48 0.27 -16.73 29.67
CA SER A 48 1.25 -15.67 29.87
C SER A 48 1.58 -15.15 28.48
N CYS A 49 0.82 -14.13 28.07
CA CYS A 49 1.12 -13.32 26.92
C CYS A 49 2.49 -12.72 27.18
N TYR A 50 3.55 -13.33 26.65
CA TYR A 50 4.83 -12.66 26.50
C TYR A 50 4.54 -11.40 25.71
N ALA A 51 4.45 -10.28 26.44
CA ALA A 51 4.34 -8.96 25.88
C ALA A 51 5.65 -8.74 25.16
N SER A 52 5.69 -9.10 23.88
CA SER A 52 6.71 -8.64 22.95
C SER A 52 6.77 -7.15 23.13
N THR A 53 7.82 -6.67 23.79
CA THR A 53 8.08 -5.24 24.01
C THR A 53 8.35 -4.67 22.63
N SER A 54 7.28 -4.40 21.87
CA SER A 54 7.37 -3.73 20.59
C SER A 54 8.00 -2.40 20.92
N LYS A 55 9.25 -2.20 20.46
CA LYS A 55 9.97 -0.95 20.63
C LYS A 55 8.96 0.17 20.39
N ALA A 56 8.76 1.01 21.41
CA ALA A 56 7.82 2.11 21.34
C ALA A 56 8.06 2.80 19.99
N LYS A 57 7.03 2.83 19.14
CA LYS A 57 7.17 3.37 17.80
C LYS A 57 7.58 4.81 17.97
N GLU A 58 8.84 5.12 17.71
CA GLU A 58 9.37 6.47 17.72
C GLU A 58 8.38 7.34 16.94
N ASP A 59 7.90 8.42 17.58
CA ASP A 59 6.80 9.22 17.06
C ASP A 59 7.12 9.64 15.63
N SER A 60 6.38 9.05 14.68
CA SER A 60 6.73 9.24 13.27
C SER A 60 6.57 10.72 12.93
N LEU A 61 7.62 11.32 12.35
CA LEU A 61 7.60 12.71 11.94
C LEU A 61 6.38 13.02 11.05
N PRO A 62 5.79 14.24 11.17
CA PRO A 62 4.69 14.67 10.32
C PRO A 62 5.02 14.55 8.83
N SER A 63 3.98 14.44 8.00
CA SER A 63 4.13 14.43 6.55
C SER A 63 4.93 15.67 6.09
N GLY A 64 6.00 15.47 5.33
CA GLY A 64 6.94 16.53 4.90
C GLY A 64 8.32 16.46 5.59
N TYR A 65 8.38 15.96 6.82
CA TYR A 65 9.63 15.81 7.59
C TYR A 65 10.17 14.38 7.62
N ARG A 66 9.52 13.46 6.90
CA ARG A 66 9.92 12.06 6.83
C ARG A 66 11.14 11.88 5.94
N LYS A 67 11.89 10.81 6.21
CA LYS A 67 13.01 10.37 5.38
C LYS A 67 12.52 10.10 3.95
N THR A 68 13.09 10.80 2.98
CA THR A 68 12.92 10.46 1.57
C THR A 68 13.69 9.17 1.30
N PRO A 69 13.08 8.11 0.74
CA PRO A 69 13.79 6.86 0.52
C PRO A 69 14.94 7.07 -0.48
N PRO A 70 16.09 6.37 -0.34
CA PRO A 70 17.23 6.48 -1.27
C PRO A 70 16.84 6.30 -2.74
N PHE A 71 15.91 5.37 -3.01
CA PHE A 71 15.38 5.15 -4.35
C PHE A 71 14.74 6.40 -4.99
N ALA A 72 14.15 7.31 -4.20
CA ALA A 72 13.58 8.53 -4.75
C ALA A 72 14.65 9.53 -5.22
N PHE A 73 15.83 9.57 -4.58
CA PHE A 73 16.97 10.33 -5.08
C PHE A 73 17.50 9.74 -6.38
N PHE A 74 17.65 8.41 -6.41
CA PHE A 74 18.00 7.69 -7.64
C PHE A 74 17.03 8.00 -8.79
N LEU A 75 15.72 7.97 -8.53
CA LEU A 75 14.71 8.33 -9.51
C LEU A 75 14.88 9.78 -9.97
N LYS A 76 15.10 10.73 -9.05
CA LYS A 76 15.27 12.15 -9.39
C LYS A 76 16.48 12.39 -10.31
N GLU A 77 17.58 11.69 -10.10
CA GLU A 77 18.79 11.82 -10.93
C GLU A 77 18.66 11.11 -12.28
N ASN A 78 17.98 9.96 -12.33
CA ASN A 78 17.98 9.09 -13.51
C ASN A 78 16.71 9.20 -14.36
N TYR A 79 15.66 9.84 -13.85
CA TYR A 79 14.43 10.05 -14.62
C TYR A 79 14.59 11.23 -15.58
N ALA A 80 14.98 10.91 -16.82
CA ALA A 80 14.87 11.83 -17.95
C ALA A 80 13.51 11.65 -18.62
N LYS A 81 12.76 12.75 -18.82
CA LYS A 81 11.54 12.73 -19.62
C LYS A 81 11.94 12.43 -21.07
N LYS A 82 11.75 11.19 -21.51
CA LYS A 82 11.91 10.79 -22.90
C LYS A 82 10.57 11.01 -23.61
N ASP A 83 10.59 11.77 -24.70
CA ASP A 83 9.40 11.96 -25.52
C ASP A 83 8.92 10.59 -26.06
N GLY A 84 7.62 10.33 -25.95
CA GLY A 84 7.00 9.09 -26.46
C GLY A 84 7.05 7.87 -25.53
N VAL A 85 7.82 7.88 -24.43
CA VAL A 85 7.82 6.75 -23.47
C VAL A 85 6.77 6.97 -22.39
N LYS A 86 5.92 5.96 -22.15
CA LYS A 86 4.95 6.02 -21.04
C LYS A 86 5.69 6.06 -19.71
N VAL A 87 5.26 6.95 -18.81
CA VAL A 87 5.87 7.11 -17.46
C VAL A 87 5.96 5.77 -16.70
N THR A 88 4.98 4.90 -16.90
CA THR A 88 4.95 3.56 -16.28
C THR A 88 6.10 2.66 -16.72
N GLU A 89 6.45 2.68 -18.00
CA GLU A 89 7.53 1.85 -18.56
C GLU A 89 8.89 2.35 -18.07
N ALA A 90 9.12 3.67 -18.12
CA ALA A 90 10.32 4.29 -17.58
C ALA A 90 10.51 3.99 -16.08
N MET A 91 9.42 4.00 -15.30
CA MET A 91 9.48 3.67 -13.87
C MET A 91 9.80 2.20 -13.60
N VAL A 92 9.28 1.28 -14.43
CA VAL A 92 9.60 -0.15 -14.35
C VAL A 92 11.08 -0.40 -14.67
N GLU A 93 11.60 0.23 -15.72
CA GLU A 93 13.02 0.16 -16.09
C GLU A 93 13.92 0.64 -14.94
N LEU A 94 13.63 1.82 -14.36
CA LEU A 94 14.39 2.37 -13.24
C LEU A 94 14.30 1.50 -11.97
N LYS A 95 13.12 0.95 -11.68
CA LYS A 95 12.95 0.00 -10.57
C LYS A 95 13.79 -1.25 -10.77
N ASN A 96 13.80 -1.82 -11.97
CA ASN A 96 14.62 -2.99 -12.28
C ASN A 96 16.11 -2.65 -12.16
N ARG A 97 16.53 -1.49 -12.67
CA ARG A 97 17.90 -1.01 -12.52
C ARG A 97 18.31 -0.88 -11.05
N TRP A 98 17.47 -0.28 -10.20
CA TRP A 98 17.71 -0.19 -8.76
C TRP A 98 17.78 -1.56 -8.06
N ASN A 99 16.88 -2.49 -8.41
CA ASN A 99 16.89 -3.83 -7.85
C ASN A 99 18.15 -4.61 -8.25
N SER A 100 18.65 -4.42 -9.47
CA SER A 100 19.92 -5.01 -9.92
C SER A 100 21.12 -4.46 -9.13
N LEU A 101 21.08 -3.20 -8.70
CA LEU A 101 22.11 -2.63 -7.80
C LEU A 101 22.11 -3.32 -6.43
N SER A 102 20.94 -3.48 -5.80
CA SER A 102 20.80 -4.11 -4.47
C SER A 102 20.92 -5.65 -4.47
N ALA A 103 20.78 -6.31 -5.62
CA ALA A 103 21.06 -7.75 -5.72
C ALA A 103 22.55 -8.05 -5.52
N ILE A 104 23.43 -7.11 -5.88
CA ILE A 104 24.85 -7.13 -5.54
C ILE A 104 25.01 -6.97 -4.03
N GLU A 105 24.13 -6.18 -3.40
CA GLU A 105 24.13 -6.04 -1.94
C GLU A 105 23.71 -7.32 -1.19
N LYS A 106 22.82 -8.14 -1.76
CA LYS A 106 22.43 -9.42 -1.14
C LYS A 106 23.51 -10.49 -1.23
N LYS A 107 24.50 -10.30 -2.10
CA LYS A 107 25.75 -11.08 -2.11
C LYS A 107 26.77 -10.55 -1.07
N VAL A 108 26.50 -9.44 -0.37
CA VAL A 108 27.42 -8.73 0.57
C VAL A 108 27.70 -9.45 1.87
N GLY A 109 26.83 -10.36 2.31
CA GLY A 109 27.08 -11.16 3.52
C GLY A 109 28.37 -11.98 3.48
N HIS A 110 29.07 -12.01 2.33
CA HIS A 110 30.25 -12.82 2.05
C HIS A 110 31.47 -12.00 1.56
N TRP A 111 31.50 -10.67 1.69
CA TRP A 111 32.57 -9.85 1.09
C TRP A 111 33.96 -10.05 1.69
N GLN A 112 34.07 -10.44 2.97
CA GLN A 112 35.38 -10.77 3.53
C GLN A 112 35.99 -12.00 2.82
N GLN A 113 35.17 -12.92 2.31
CA GLN A 113 35.61 -14.08 1.51
C GLN A 113 35.73 -13.78 0.01
N LEU A 114 34.88 -12.92 -0.55
CA LEU A 114 34.88 -12.57 -1.99
C LEU A 114 36.00 -11.59 -2.40
N HIS A 115 36.41 -10.67 -1.53
CA HIS A 115 37.56 -9.79 -1.80
C HIS A 115 38.88 -10.56 -1.89
N LEU A 116 38.94 -11.74 -1.25
CA LEU A 116 40.08 -12.66 -1.34
C LEU A 116 40.06 -13.52 -2.63
N LEU A 117 38.88 -13.78 -3.21
CA LEU A 117 38.72 -14.65 -4.38
C LEU A 117 38.67 -13.90 -5.73
N LEU A 118 38.30 -12.62 -5.74
CA LEU A 118 38.14 -11.82 -6.97
C LEU A 118 39.36 -10.97 -7.36
N SER A 119 40.51 -11.14 -6.71
CA SER A 119 41.76 -10.44 -7.08
C SER A 119 42.29 -10.81 -8.48
N ALA A 120 41.63 -11.71 -9.21
CA ALA A 120 42.04 -12.20 -10.53
C ALA A 120 41.42 -11.44 -11.72
N ASP A 121 40.37 -10.61 -11.54
CA ASP A 121 39.71 -9.92 -12.66
C ASP A 121 39.40 -8.44 -12.35
N ARG A 122 40.36 -7.56 -12.68
CA ARG A 122 40.30 -6.11 -12.38
C ARG A 122 39.08 -5.41 -12.96
N ALA A 123 38.56 -5.86 -14.11
CA ALA A 123 37.46 -5.19 -14.79
C ALA A 123 36.10 -5.41 -14.10
N ALA A 124 35.89 -6.60 -13.53
CA ALA A 124 34.69 -6.88 -12.74
C ALA A 124 34.69 -6.11 -11.40
N GLN A 125 35.88 -5.90 -10.82
CA GLN A 125 36.05 -5.21 -9.55
C GLN A 125 35.69 -3.72 -9.62
N THR A 126 36.06 -3.03 -10.71
CA THR A 126 35.78 -1.60 -10.89
C THR A 126 34.28 -1.32 -11.06
N ASN A 127 33.58 -2.11 -11.88
CA ASN A 127 32.14 -1.95 -12.09
C ASN A 127 31.33 -2.17 -10.80
N MET A 128 31.70 -3.18 -10.01
CA MET A 128 31.06 -3.49 -8.75
C MET A 128 31.32 -2.41 -7.67
N HIS A 129 32.56 -1.90 -7.58
CA HIS A 129 32.90 -0.82 -6.66
C HIS A 129 32.14 0.47 -6.97
N MET A 130 31.99 0.80 -8.26
CA MET A 130 31.18 1.94 -8.71
C MET A 130 29.71 1.79 -8.31
N HIS A 131 29.12 0.61 -8.43
CA HIS A 131 27.74 0.39 -8.03
C HIS A 131 27.51 0.53 -6.51
N LEU A 132 28.42 0.01 -5.69
CA LEU A 132 28.34 0.15 -4.23
C LEU A 132 28.47 1.61 -3.80
N TYR A 133 29.40 2.36 -4.41
CA TYR A 133 29.56 3.78 -4.16
C TYR A 133 28.27 4.56 -4.47
N LEU A 134 27.61 4.25 -5.59
CA LEU A 134 26.35 4.90 -5.96
C LEU A 134 25.22 4.60 -4.98
N ILE A 135 25.08 3.36 -4.51
CA ILE A 135 24.04 3.03 -3.52
C ILE A 135 24.30 3.79 -2.22
N GLN A 136 25.53 3.70 -1.71
CA GLN A 136 25.93 4.37 -0.48
C GLN A 136 25.70 5.89 -0.56
N LYS A 137 26.05 6.52 -1.69
CA LYS A 137 25.76 7.93 -1.99
C LYS A 137 24.29 8.28 -1.73
N TYR A 138 23.34 7.53 -2.30
CA TYR A 138 21.91 7.82 -2.10
C TYR A 138 21.42 7.57 -0.67
N PHE A 139 22.02 6.61 0.04
CA PHE A 139 21.72 6.39 1.46
C PHE A 139 22.20 7.53 2.34
N ASP A 140 23.41 8.03 2.07
CA ASP A 140 24.01 9.16 2.78
C ASP A 140 23.25 10.46 2.50
N GLU A 141 22.89 10.72 1.23
CA GLU A 141 22.03 11.86 0.86
C GLU A 141 20.68 11.80 1.57
N SER A 142 20.06 10.62 1.59
CA SER A 142 18.79 10.39 2.29
C SER A 142 18.91 10.61 3.81
N ALA A 143 20.04 10.22 4.41
CA ALA A 143 20.31 10.46 5.83
C ALA A 143 20.58 11.94 6.13
N ALA A 144 21.34 12.62 5.27
CA ALA A 144 21.64 14.05 5.38
C ALA A 144 20.37 14.90 5.26
N GLU A 145 19.51 14.61 4.27
CA GLU A 145 18.24 15.33 4.10
C GLU A 145 17.31 15.10 5.30
N LEU A 146 17.28 13.89 5.87
CA LEU A 146 16.52 13.63 7.09
C LEU A 146 17.06 14.44 8.27
N LYS A 147 18.39 14.52 8.44
CA LYS A 147 19.02 15.31 9.51
C LYS A 147 18.66 16.79 9.38
N GLU A 148 18.71 17.33 8.16
CA GLU A 148 18.31 18.70 7.88
C GLU A 148 16.82 18.95 8.15
N LYS A 149 15.94 18.06 7.68
CA LYS A 149 14.49 18.13 7.94
C LYS A 149 14.20 18.05 9.43
N LYS A 150 14.86 17.15 10.16
CA LYS A 150 14.70 17.02 11.61
C LYS A 150 15.17 18.28 12.32
N ALA A 151 16.31 18.84 11.96
CA ALA A 151 16.79 20.11 12.50
C ALA A 151 15.81 21.27 12.23
N LYS A 152 15.27 21.36 11.01
CA LYS A 152 14.22 22.34 10.65
C LYS A 152 12.96 22.13 11.47
N PHE A 153 12.53 20.89 11.67
CA PHE A 153 11.37 20.58 12.51
C PHE A 153 11.64 20.95 13.97
N ASP A 154 12.80 20.61 14.51
CA ASP A 154 13.19 20.87 15.89
C ASP A 154 13.37 22.37 16.17
N ALA A 155 13.72 23.16 15.15
CA ALA A 155 13.76 24.63 15.22
C ALA A 155 12.36 25.30 15.26
N LEU A 156 11.28 24.59 14.94
CA LEU A 156 9.92 25.14 15.01
C LEU A 156 9.45 25.30 16.46
N GLY A 157 8.58 26.30 16.67
CA GLY A 157 7.88 26.49 17.94
C GLY A 157 6.98 25.29 18.30
N VAL A 158 6.71 25.13 19.60
CA VAL A 158 5.91 24.01 20.13
C VAL A 158 4.49 23.99 19.53
N GLU A 159 3.88 25.17 19.39
CA GLU A 159 2.54 25.32 18.80
C GLU A 159 2.51 24.82 17.35
N GLU A 160 3.47 25.24 16.52
CA GLU A 160 3.52 24.85 15.11
C GLU A 160 3.81 23.34 14.95
N LYS A 161 4.69 22.79 15.78
CA LYS A 161 4.93 21.33 15.84
C LYS A 161 3.64 20.56 16.13
N GLN A 162 2.83 21.06 17.08
CA GLN A 162 1.56 20.44 17.44
C GLN A 162 0.55 20.52 16.28
N ARG A 163 0.40 21.69 15.65
CA ARG A 163 -0.47 21.87 14.48
C ARG A 163 -0.13 20.92 13.34
N LEU A 164 1.17 20.74 13.05
CA LEU A 164 1.64 19.81 12.01
C LEU A 164 1.35 18.34 12.35
N ARG A 165 1.45 17.94 13.62
CA ARG A 165 1.10 16.58 14.07
C ARG A 165 -0.39 16.32 13.89
N GLU A 166 -1.24 17.22 14.38
CA GLU A 166 -2.70 17.11 14.27
C GLU A 166 -3.17 17.12 12.81
N GLU A 167 -2.60 17.98 11.97
CA GLU A 167 -2.91 17.99 10.54
C GLU A 167 -2.51 16.67 9.86
N SER A 168 -1.32 16.15 10.17
CA SER A 168 -0.85 14.87 9.67
C SER A 168 -1.80 13.72 10.07
N GLU A 169 -2.30 13.72 11.29
CA GLU A 169 -3.29 12.74 11.78
C GLU A 169 -4.64 12.87 11.06
N ARG A 170 -5.20 14.10 10.96
CA ARG A 170 -6.43 14.37 10.20
C ARG A 170 -6.31 13.91 8.75
N ASN A 171 -5.15 14.13 8.12
CA ASN A 171 -4.89 13.69 6.76
C ASN A 171 -4.77 12.16 6.65
N ARG A 172 -4.15 11.50 7.63
CA ARG A 172 -4.10 10.02 7.71
C ARG A 172 -5.50 9.44 7.83
N GLU A 173 -6.35 9.98 8.70
CA GLU A 173 -7.74 9.56 8.83
C GLU A 173 -8.53 9.74 7.54
N LYS A 174 -8.40 10.91 6.88
CA LYS A 174 -9.03 11.17 5.57
C LYS A 174 -8.62 10.11 4.54
N ARG A 175 -7.33 9.75 4.47
CA ARG A 175 -6.83 8.69 3.56
C ARG A 175 -7.44 7.32 3.89
N VAL A 176 -7.52 6.96 5.17
CA VAL A 176 -8.15 5.70 5.62
C VAL A 176 -9.63 5.67 5.22
N ARG A 177 -10.39 6.75 5.49
CA ARG A 177 -11.80 6.85 5.11
C ARG A 177 -12.01 6.73 3.60
N ARG A 178 -11.15 7.35 2.79
CA ARG A 178 -11.19 7.22 1.31
C ARG A 178 -10.97 5.79 0.87
N ARG A 179 -9.96 5.11 1.41
CA ARG A 179 -9.67 3.70 1.11
C ARG A 179 -10.85 2.79 1.47
N ILE A 180 -11.43 2.94 2.66
CA ILE A 180 -12.60 2.14 3.08
C ILE A 180 -13.78 2.36 2.14
N ARG A 181 -14.03 3.60 1.71
CA ARG A 181 -15.11 3.90 0.76
C ARG A 181 -14.85 3.27 -0.61
N ALA A 182 -13.61 3.36 -1.11
CA ALA A 182 -13.23 2.77 -2.39
C ALA A 182 -13.36 1.24 -2.36
N GLU A 183 -12.91 0.59 -1.29
CA GLU A 183 -13.04 -0.86 -1.12
C GLU A 183 -14.52 -1.29 -1.03
N LYS A 184 -15.35 -0.54 -0.29
CA LYS A 184 -16.80 -0.78 -0.26
C LYS A 184 -17.47 -0.58 -1.62
N ALA A 185 -16.97 0.36 -2.44
CA ALA A 185 -17.47 0.56 -3.80
C ALA A 185 -17.05 -0.60 -4.71
N ALA A 186 -15.78 -1.00 -4.68
CA ALA A 186 -15.26 -2.14 -5.45
C ALA A 186 -16.00 -3.44 -5.11
N LYS A 187 -16.23 -3.73 -3.82
CA LYS A 187 -17.03 -4.89 -3.39
C LYS A 187 -18.47 -4.87 -3.90
N ARG A 188 -19.08 -3.68 -4.04
CA ARG A 188 -20.44 -3.57 -4.60
C ARG A 188 -20.46 -3.84 -6.09
N GLU A 189 -19.45 -3.34 -6.81
CA GLU A 189 -19.26 -3.55 -8.24
C GLU A 189 -19.01 -5.04 -8.54
N GLU A 190 -18.12 -5.68 -7.79
CA GLU A 190 -17.82 -7.12 -7.90
C GLU A 190 -19.05 -7.99 -7.58
N SER A 191 -19.83 -7.63 -6.55
CA SER A 191 -21.07 -8.35 -6.23
C SER A 191 -22.22 -8.12 -7.22
N HIS A 192 -22.01 -7.32 -8.28
CA HIS A 192 -23.04 -6.90 -9.25
C HIS A 192 -24.34 -6.46 -8.58
N ARG A 193 -24.24 -5.78 -7.43
CA ARG A 193 -25.41 -5.40 -6.65
C ARG A 193 -26.25 -4.42 -7.47
N PRO A 194 -27.58 -4.61 -7.57
CA PRO A 194 -28.43 -3.72 -8.35
C PRO A 194 -28.26 -2.27 -7.88
N VAL A 195 -28.12 -1.37 -8.86
CA VAL A 195 -28.05 0.06 -8.61
C VAL A 195 -29.36 0.51 -8.00
N ARG A 196 -29.31 1.46 -7.06
CA ARG A 196 -30.53 2.02 -6.48
C ARG A 196 -31.39 2.62 -7.58
N PRO A 197 -32.72 2.39 -7.56
CA PRO A 197 -33.61 3.00 -8.53
C PRO A 197 -33.47 4.53 -8.46
N PRO A 198 -33.30 5.23 -9.61
CA PRO A 198 -33.29 6.68 -9.63
C PRO A 198 -34.62 7.23 -9.09
N SER A 199 -34.52 8.24 -8.23
CA SER A 199 -35.69 9.02 -7.77
C SER A 199 -36.39 9.73 -8.94
N ALA A 200 -37.68 10.03 -8.81
CA ALA A 200 -38.45 10.84 -9.76
C ALA A 200 -37.74 12.18 -10.09
N TYR A 201 -37.09 12.80 -9.10
CA TYR A 201 -36.27 13.99 -9.32
C TYR A 201 -35.06 13.71 -10.22
N ASN A 202 -34.35 12.60 -10.01
CA ASN A 202 -33.19 12.23 -10.83
C ASN A 202 -33.59 12.00 -12.29
N LEU A 203 -34.79 11.46 -12.52
CA LEU A 203 -35.33 11.24 -13.86
C LEU A 203 -35.72 12.54 -14.54
N TYR A 204 -36.41 13.44 -13.82
CA TYR A 204 -36.69 14.79 -14.31
C TYR A 204 -35.41 15.53 -14.69
N ILE A 205 -34.39 15.48 -13.84
CA ILE A 205 -33.08 16.07 -14.13
C ILE A 205 -32.44 15.43 -15.36
N LYS A 206 -32.46 14.10 -15.47
CA LYS A 206 -31.90 13.39 -16.63
C LYS A 206 -32.59 13.78 -17.94
N GLU A 207 -33.91 13.97 -17.91
CA GLU A 207 -34.72 14.41 -19.05
C GLU A 207 -34.43 15.87 -19.43
N LYS A 208 -34.38 16.78 -18.45
CA LYS A 208 -34.19 18.23 -18.70
C LYS A 208 -32.75 18.62 -19.00
N MET A 209 -31.76 17.91 -18.46
CA MET A 209 -30.36 18.20 -18.71
C MET A 209 -29.96 17.82 -20.14
N GLY A 210 -30.50 16.75 -20.71
CA GLY A 210 -30.08 16.21 -22.01
C GLY A 210 -28.61 15.77 -22.03
N MET A 211 -28.14 15.22 -23.15
CA MET A 211 -26.77 14.70 -23.32
C MET A 211 -25.74 15.74 -23.81
N ALA A 212 -26.11 17.02 -23.90
CA ALA A 212 -25.23 18.04 -24.46
C ALA A 212 -24.00 18.27 -23.57
N GLN A 213 -22.80 18.22 -24.16
CA GLN A 213 -21.56 18.55 -23.47
C GLN A 213 -21.56 20.04 -23.10
N ARG A 214 -21.71 20.33 -21.81
CA ARG A 214 -21.68 21.68 -21.24
C ARG A 214 -20.49 21.83 -20.31
N THR A 215 -19.99 23.06 -20.17
CA THR A 215 -18.95 23.35 -19.17
C THR A 215 -19.47 23.07 -17.76
N PRO A 216 -18.61 22.66 -16.80
CA PRO A 216 -19.04 22.31 -15.44
C PRO A 216 -19.83 23.42 -14.72
N GLU A 217 -19.52 24.68 -15.01
CA GLU A 217 -20.21 25.83 -14.43
C GLU A 217 -21.64 26.00 -14.97
N GLN A 218 -21.82 25.85 -16.28
CA GLN A 218 -23.15 25.88 -16.91
C GLN A 218 -24.03 24.73 -16.41
N GLN A 219 -23.43 23.56 -16.15
CA GLN A 219 -24.16 22.44 -15.55
C GLN A 219 -24.66 22.82 -14.14
N ARG A 220 -23.79 23.39 -13.29
CA ARG A 220 -24.17 23.80 -11.92
C ARG A 220 -25.32 24.81 -11.91
N LEU A 221 -25.29 25.81 -12.79
CA LEU A 221 -26.36 26.80 -12.90
C LEU A 221 -27.69 26.15 -13.28
N LYS A 222 -27.70 25.29 -14.31
CA LYS A 222 -28.90 24.58 -14.73
C LYS A 222 -29.42 23.61 -13.68
N PHE A 223 -28.55 22.93 -12.94
CA PHE A 223 -28.97 22.10 -11.80
C PHE A 223 -29.71 22.94 -10.74
N LYS A 224 -29.25 24.16 -10.47
CA LYS A 224 -29.92 25.07 -9.54
C LYS A 224 -31.29 25.52 -10.07
N GLU A 225 -31.38 25.87 -11.35
CA GLU A 225 -32.64 26.24 -12.02
C GLU A 225 -33.64 25.09 -12.02
N PHE A 226 -33.23 23.89 -12.41
CA PHE A 226 -34.09 22.71 -12.43
C PHE A 226 -34.47 22.25 -11.03
N ALA A 227 -33.61 22.41 -10.03
CA ALA A 227 -33.97 22.17 -8.64
C ALA A 227 -35.06 23.13 -8.15
N ALA A 228 -35.01 24.41 -8.56
CA ALA A 228 -36.06 25.38 -8.26
C ALA A 228 -37.36 25.04 -9.00
N ALA A 229 -37.28 24.77 -10.30
CA ALA A 229 -38.42 24.37 -11.13
C ALA A 229 -39.10 23.10 -10.60
N TRP A 230 -38.32 22.10 -10.15
CA TRP A 230 -38.87 20.88 -9.56
C TRP A 230 -39.71 21.14 -8.31
N LYS A 231 -39.32 22.11 -7.48
CA LYS A 231 -40.09 22.46 -6.27
C LYS A 231 -41.45 23.07 -6.63
N THR A 232 -41.51 23.85 -7.70
CA THR A 232 -42.74 24.53 -8.15
C THR A 232 -43.65 23.67 -9.03
N LEU A 233 -43.20 22.49 -9.48
CA LEU A 233 -44.01 21.60 -10.31
C LEU A 233 -45.22 21.03 -9.53
N PRO A 234 -46.40 20.92 -10.18
CA PRO A 234 -47.58 20.30 -9.58
C PRO A 234 -47.35 18.81 -9.34
N GLU A 235 -47.93 18.28 -8.26
CA GLU A 235 -47.70 16.90 -7.81
C GLU A 235 -48.07 15.85 -8.86
N LYS A 236 -49.08 16.13 -9.70
CA LYS A 236 -49.50 15.26 -10.81
C LYS A 236 -48.35 14.97 -11.78
N GLU A 237 -47.53 15.98 -12.09
CA GLU A 237 -46.40 15.81 -13.02
C GLU A 237 -45.22 15.06 -12.38
N LYS A 238 -45.00 15.26 -11.08
CA LYS A 238 -43.99 14.51 -10.31
C LYS A 238 -44.33 13.02 -10.26
N GLN A 239 -45.61 12.68 -10.12
CA GLN A 239 -46.09 11.31 -10.15
C GLN A 239 -45.87 10.64 -11.52
N VAL A 240 -46.08 11.36 -12.62
CA VAL A 240 -45.79 10.84 -13.97
C VAL A 240 -44.33 10.44 -14.12
N SER A 241 -43.39 11.23 -13.57
CA SER A 241 -41.97 10.87 -13.57
C SER A 241 -41.66 9.60 -12.76
N SER A 242 -42.38 9.33 -11.66
CA SER A 242 -42.24 8.07 -10.92
C SER A 242 -42.86 6.86 -11.66
N PHE A 243 -44.01 7.04 -12.31
CA PHE A 243 -44.67 5.94 -13.04
C PHE A 243 -43.89 5.52 -14.30
N LYS A 244 -43.31 6.47 -15.04
CA LYS A 244 -42.42 6.16 -16.19
C LYS A 244 -41.26 5.24 -15.81
N TYR A 245 -40.74 5.38 -14.58
CA TYR A 245 -39.66 4.53 -14.09
C TYR A 245 -40.09 3.09 -13.86
N ILE A 246 -41.25 2.91 -13.22
CA ILE A 246 -41.81 1.59 -12.91
C ILE A 246 -42.05 0.84 -14.22
N LEU A 247 -42.67 1.48 -15.21
CA LEU A 247 -42.92 0.88 -16.53
C LEU A 247 -41.62 0.48 -17.23
N ARG A 248 -40.64 1.37 -17.29
CA ARG A 248 -39.33 1.08 -17.90
C ARG A 248 -38.59 -0.06 -17.18
N SER A 249 -38.67 -0.13 -15.86
CA SER A 249 -38.04 -1.21 -15.09
C SER A 249 -38.74 -2.56 -15.30
N ILE A 250 -40.04 -2.59 -15.57
CA ILE A 250 -40.77 -3.80 -15.92
C ILE A 250 -40.33 -4.29 -17.31
N GLU A 251 -40.22 -3.39 -18.29
CA GLU A 251 -39.73 -3.72 -19.63
C GLU A 251 -38.30 -4.27 -19.60
N GLU A 252 -37.38 -3.62 -18.89
CA GLU A 252 -35.96 -4.04 -18.81
C GLU A 252 -35.77 -5.41 -18.12
N ASN A 253 -36.67 -5.81 -17.20
CA ASN A 253 -36.63 -7.13 -16.54
C ASN A 253 -37.39 -8.23 -17.31
N SER A 254 -38.19 -7.87 -18.31
CA SER A 254 -38.97 -8.85 -19.11
C SER A 254 -38.21 -9.43 -20.30
N ILE A 255 -37.01 -8.89 -20.59
CA ILE A 255 -36.17 -9.24 -21.75
C ILE A 255 -35.04 -10.23 -21.38
N THR A 256 -34.88 -10.56 -20.10
CA THR A 256 -33.96 -11.58 -19.57
C THR A 256 -34.69 -12.84 -19.17
#